data_AF-A0A8S9IPM2-F1
#
_entry.id   AF-A0A8S9IPM2-F1
#
_cell.length_a   1.000
_cell.length_b   1.000
_cell.length_c   1.000
_cell.angle_alpha   90.00
_cell.angle_beta   90.00
_cell.angle_gamma   90.00
#
_symmetry.space_group_name_H-M   'P 1'
#
loop_
_entity.id
_entity.type
_entity.pdbx_description
1 polymer ?
#
loop_
_entity_poly.entity_id
_entity_poly.type
_entity_poly.pdbx_seq_one_letter_code
_entity_poly.pdbx_strand_id
1 'polypeptide(L)' 'MKTWAICLLVIFVLIVTVPVEGRNYIGSGVISPCSGPNPLSGCNPPPVPANRYNRGCFKFTRCDRDLA' A
#
# COMPACT_ATOMS: atom_id res chain seq x y z
N MET A 1 28.27 33.69 -28.83
CA MET A 1 27.50 34.14 -27.65
C MET A 1 26.01 34.32 -27.94
N LYS A 2 25.62 35.11 -28.95
CA LYS A 2 24.19 35.36 -29.27
C LYS A 2 23.40 34.12 -29.69
N THR A 3 23.98 33.26 -30.53
CA THR A 3 23.35 32.00 -31.00
C THR A 3 23.06 31.03 -29.86
N TRP A 4 23.91 31.01 -28.84
CA TRP A 4 23.76 30.13 -27.68
C TRP A 4 22.61 30.59 -26.78
N ALA A 5 22.47 31.91 -26.60
CA ALA A 5 21.34 32.48 -25.88
C ALA A 5 19.99 32.19 -26.56
N ILE A 6 19.96 32.22 -27.90
CA ILE A 6 18.78 31.86 -28.69
C ILE A 6 18.44 30.38 -28.51
N CYS A 7 19.42 29.48 -28.57
CA CYS A 7 19.20 28.05 -28.34
C CYS A 7 18.64 27.76 -26.94
N LEU A 8 19.17 28.41 -25.90
CA LEU A 8 18.67 28.24 -24.53
C LEU A 8 17.23 28.73 -24.37
N LEU A 9 16.87 29.85 -25.01
CA LEU A 9 15.50 30.36 -25.00
C LEU A 9 14.52 29.38 -25.64
N VAL A 10 14.89 28.77 -26.78
CA VAL A 10 14.04 27.78 -27.47
C VAL A 10 13.81 26.55 -26.58
N ILE A 11 14.84 26.07 -25.89
CA ILE A 11 14.72 24.92 -24.97
C ILE A 11 13.78 25.25 -23.80
N PHE A 12 13.89 26.46 -23.24
CA PHE A 12 13.02 26.91 -22.15
C PHE A 12 11.54 26.95 -22.56
N VAL A 13 11.26 27.51 -23.73
CA VAL A 13 9.89 27.57 -24.27
C VAL A 13 9.35 26.15 -24.48
N LEU A 14 10.15 25.24 -25.06
CA LEU A 14 9.75 23.84 -25.24
C LEU A 14 9.36 23.19 -23.90
N ILE A 15 10.19 23.29 -22.87
CA ILE A 15 9.94 22.68 -21.56
C ILE A 15 8.64 23.21 -20.92
N VAL A 16 8.35 24.50 -21.03
CA VAL A 16 7.13 25.11 -20.46
C VAL A 16 5.88 24.73 -21.24
N THR A 17 5.99 24.52 -22.55
CA THR A 17 4.85 24.13 -23.41
C THR A 17 4.50 22.65 -23.34
N VAL A 18 5.41 21.77 -22.89
CA VAL A 18 5.03 20.38 -22.65
C VAL A 18 4.16 20.37 -21.40
N PRO A 19 2.87 19.98 -21.51
CA PRO A 19 2.07 19.75 -20.33
C PRO A 19 2.74 18.58 -19.59
N VAL A 20 3.38 18.89 -18.46
CA VAL A 20 3.66 17.87 -17.46
C VAL A 20 2.30 17.40 -16.99
N GLU A 21 1.84 16.24 -17.49
CA GLU A 21 0.64 15.62 -16.95
C GLU A 21 0.90 15.40 -15.46
N GLY A 22 0.34 16.34 -14.69
CA GLY A 22 0.56 16.46 -13.27
C GLY A 22 -0.09 15.26 -12.63
N ARG A 23 0.73 14.24 -12.38
CA ARG A 23 0.52 13.09 -11.49
C ARG A 23 -0.88 12.52 -11.57
N ASN A 24 -1.01 11.32 -12.14
CA ASN A 24 -2.20 10.50 -11.99
C ASN A 24 -2.61 10.46 -10.51
N TYR A 25 -3.56 11.30 -10.13
CA TYR A 25 -4.07 11.35 -8.77
C TYR A 25 -4.81 10.04 -8.59
N ILE A 26 -4.29 9.22 -7.68
CA ILE A 26 -4.95 8.00 -7.26
C ILE A 26 -6.32 8.44 -6.72
N GLY A 27 -7.38 8.14 -7.47
CA GLY A 27 -8.74 8.55 -7.12
C GLY A 27 -9.09 8.13 -5.70
N SER A 28 -9.84 8.96 -4.97
CA SER A 28 -10.27 8.59 -3.62
C SER A 28 -11.08 7.27 -3.72
N GLY A 29 -10.57 6.23 -3.05
CA GLY A 29 -11.12 4.87 -3.12
C GLY A 29 -10.23 3.83 -3.84
N VAL A 30 -9.19 4.24 -4.56
CA VAL A 30 -8.22 3.28 -5.14
C VAL A 30 -7.31 2.67 -4.07
N ILE A 31 -6.99 3.44 -3.02
CA ILE A 31 -6.30 2.90 -1.84
C ILE A 31 -7.38 2.40 -0.90
N SER A 32 -7.51 1.08 -0.80
CA SER A 32 -8.41 0.50 0.19
C SER A 32 -7.92 0.87 1.60
N PRO A 33 -8.81 1.27 2.52
CA PRO A 33 -8.44 1.54 3.91
C PRO A 33 -7.83 0.32 4.62
N CYS A 34 -8.07 -0.88 4.07
CA CYS A 34 -7.55 -2.15 4.54
C CYS A 34 -6.16 -2.50 3.98
N SER A 35 -5.69 -1.80 2.96
CA SER A 35 -4.38 -2.04 2.32
C SER A 35 -3.24 -1.26 2.97
N GLY A 36 -3.52 -0.46 4.00
CA GLY A 36 -2.53 0.31 4.74
C GLY A 36 -1.75 -0.54 5.75
N PRO A 37 -0.58 -0.06 6.23
CA PRO A 37 0.20 -0.74 7.25
C PRO A 37 -0.50 -0.84 8.62
N ASN A 38 -1.52 0.00 8.86
CA ASN A 38 -2.35 -0.04 10.06
C ASN A 38 -3.84 -0.05 9.65
N PRO A 39 -4.37 -1.22 9.23
CA PRO A 39 -5.72 -1.32 8.68
C PRO A 39 -6.79 -1.17 9.77
N LEU A 40 -7.98 -0.69 9.40
CA LEU A 40 -9.08 -0.50 10.34
C LEU A 40 -9.59 -1.83 10.93
N SER A 41 -10.27 -1.77 12.07
CA SER A 41 -11.00 -2.92 12.61
C SER A 41 -12.02 -3.42 11.59
N GLY A 42 -12.03 -4.74 11.33
CA GLY A 42 -12.85 -5.37 10.29
C GLY A 42 -12.14 -5.60 8.95
N CYS A 43 -10.93 -5.05 8.76
CA CYS A 43 -10.08 -5.35 7.60
C CYS A 43 -9.29 -6.66 7.73
N ASN A 44 -9.22 -7.23 8.94
CA ASN A 44 -8.52 -8.49 9.17
C ASN A 44 -9.35 -9.65 8.58
N PRO A 45 -8.73 -10.56 7.82
CA PRO A 45 -9.40 -11.78 7.40
C PRO A 45 -9.84 -12.59 8.63
N PRO A 46 -10.89 -13.43 8.50
CA PRO A 46 -11.27 -14.32 9.58
C PRO A 46 -10.07 -15.17 10.00
N PRO A 47 -9.87 -15.41 11.30
CA PRO A 47 -8.75 -16.21 11.78
C PRO A 47 -8.80 -17.59 11.14
N VAL A 48 -7.73 -17.93 10.43
CA VAL A 48 -7.52 -19.28 9.89
C VAL A 48 -6.88 -20.16 10.96
N PRO A 49 -7.29 -21.44 11.07
CA PRO A 49 -6.67 -22.38 12.00
C PRO A 49 -5.18 -22.51 11.72
N ALA A 50 -4.33 -22.33 12.73
CA ALA A 50 -2.88 -22.52 12.60
C ALA A 50 -2.49 -23.99 12.32
N ASN A 51 -3.35 -24.94 12.66
CA ASN A 51 -3.17 -26.36 12.41
C ASN A 51 -4.43 -26.95 11.75
N ARG A 52 -4.24 -27.87 10.79
CA ARG A 52 -5.33 -28.66 10.18
C ARG A 52 -6.11 -29.43 11.24
N TYR A 53 -5.44 -29.88 12.29
CA TYR A 53 -6.06 -30.57 13.41
C TYR A 53 -6.48 -29.56 14.48
N ASN A 54 -7.77 -29.24 14.49
CA ASN A 54 -8.37 -28.37 15.50
C ASN A 54 -8.69 -29.17 16.77
N ARG A 55 -7.68 -29.89 17.30
CA ARG A 55 -7.78 -30.48 18.65
C ARG A 55 -7.60 -29.33 19.63
N GLY A 56 -8.70 -28.61 19.87
CA GLY A 56 -8.80 -27.74 21.03
C GLY A 56 -8.67 -28.55 22.31
N CYS A 57 -8.60 -27.88 23.44
CA CYS A 57 -8.51 -28.56 24.72
C CYS A 57 -9.86 -29.20 25.07
N PHE A 58 -9.82 -30.43 25.57
CA PHE A 58 -11.01 -31.05 26.11
C PHE A 58 -11.36 -30.44 27.47
N LYS A 59 -12.66 -30.31 27.76
CA LYS A 59 -13.16 -29.73 29.02
C LYS A 59 -12.59 -30.43 30.27
N PHE A 60 -12.35 -31.73 30.18
CA PHE A 60 -11.82 -32.54 31.28
C PHE A 60 -10.30 -32.47 31.43
N THR A 61 -9.54 -32.23 30.36
CA THR A 61 -8.07 -32.07 30.44
C THR A 61 -7.64 -30.62 30.65
N ARG A 62 -8.54 -29.64 30.39
CA ARG A 62 -8.23 -28.20 30.29
C ARG A 62 -7.07 -27.93 29.31
N CYS A 63 -6.78 -26.65 29.06
CA CYS A 63 -5.56 -26.27 28.35
C CYS A 63 -4.46 -26.12 29.38
N ASP A 64 -3.50 -27.04 29.40
CA ASP A 64 -2.25 -26.82 30.10
C ASP A 64 -1.23 -26.26 29.10
N ARG A 65 -0.65 -25.10 29.42
CA ARG A 65 0.27 -24.37 28.54
C ARG A 65 1.73 -24.79 28.77
N ASP A 66 1.99 -25.55 29.83
CA ASP A 66 3.34 -25.80 30.36
C ASP A 66 4.01 -27.06 29.80
N LEU A 67 3.40 -27.71 28.79
CA LEU A 67 3.90 -28.93 28.13
C LEU A 67 4.25 -28.66 26.65
N ALA A 68 4.95 -27.55 26.41
CA ALA A 68 5.57 -27.21 25.12
C ALA A 68 7.04 -27.64 25.10
#